data_AF-A0A925QYI5-F1
#
_entry.id   AF-A0A925QYI5-F1
#
_cell.length_a   1.000
_cell.length_b   1.000
_cell.length_c   1.000
_cell.angle_alpha   90.00
_cell.angle_beta   90.00
_cell.angle_gamma   90.00
#
_symmetry.space_group_name_H-M   'P 1'
#
loop_
_entity.id
_entity.type
_entity.pdbx_description
1 polymer ?
#
loop_
_entity_poly.entity_id
_entity_poly.type
_entity_poly.pdbx_seq_one_letter_code
_entity_poly.pdbx_strand_id
1 'polypeptide(L)'
;MKLYFLIFSLCFSSSVFSQTQDSTDFVNDTIAVPVGPVDSLPSVGKNSYGDLLHDDPAYNPKYPRWIPMVRVLSANVFNWAVARYLYKFDWAKVGVGDWKNNFKKGPVWDVDGFGINFIGHPHTGSIYHNVARSNGYSYWGSFPFALQGSLTWEYLGENERPSYNDLINTPISGMFLGEVFYRISSNLLDDRRRGRKRIFREVVAGLVSPTRALNRLTQGKMSRVTDREVYQKEPLNVTLSAGIHKVNNKVGKDNVFGTGQSNALLNLQLDYGDPFESRSRKPFDLFRFRIELSYGGDVTLLDMVNGYGLLAGKNFKEGRILGGLFQHYDYWRNSIFQVASIGFGGGLISRMPVARHSNLYSGIHLAIVPLAGNNTQFGPVNSEFRQYNFGGGLQAKIEETFNIGNWATIGFTGFYYWIHTYNGLPGNSLVGILKPTATVKLLKDLRLGFEHHIYHNDRFLSGNNNLHITRTEQKLFLQLFLEDKQRPGRYH
;
A
#
# COMPACT_ATOMS: atom_id res chain seq x y z
N MET A 1 0.87 -21.04 13.74
CA MET A 1 0.55 -19.95 14.67
C MET A 1 -0.40 -19.01 13.94
N LYS A 2 -1.69 -19.13 14.25
CA LYS A 2 -2.79 -18.45 13.53
C LYS A 2 -2.60 -16.93 13.59
N LEU A 3 -2.63 -16.26 12.45
CA LEU A 3 -3.10 -14.89 12.16
C LEU A 3 -3.39 -13.91 13.33
N TYR A 4 -2.53 -13.74 14.35
CA TYR A 4 -2.78 -12.80 15.45
C TYR A 4 -2.19 -11.40 15.20
N PHE A 5 -1.22 -11.28 14.29
CA PHE A 5 -0.61 -9.98 13.96
C PHE A 5 -1.46 -9.13 13.00
N LEU A 6 -2.29 -9.75 12.15
CA LEU A 6 -3.14 -9.02 11.20
C LEU A 6 -4.45 -8.50 11.82
N ILE A 7 -4.84 -9.03 12.98
CA ILE A 7 -6.12 -8.72 13.64
C ILE A 7 -6.02 -7.48 14.55
N PHE A 8 -4.82 -6.96 14.81
CA PHE A 8 -4.65 -5.82 15.71
C PHE A 8 -5.20 -4.48 15.17
N SER A 9 -5.55 -4.41 13.88
CA SER A 9 -6.26 -3.27 13.28
C SER A 9 -7.71 -3.58 12.83
N LEU A 10 -8.22 -4.80 13.06
CA LEU A 10 -9.53 -5.26 12.55
C LEU A 10 -10.57 -5.63 13.63
N CYS A 11 -10.25 -5.52 14.91
CA CYS A 11 -11.24 -5.72 15.98
C CYS A 11 -12.11 -4.47 16.21
N PHE A 12 -12.96 -4.13 15.24
CA PHE A 12 -14.26 -3.49 15.49
C PHE A 12 -15.20 -3.81 14.32
N SER A 13 -15.95 -4.91 14.41
CA SER A 13 -17.21 -5.03 13.67
C SER A 13 -18.22 -5.92 14.40
N SER A 14 -19.47 -5.74 13.98
CA SER A 14 -20.75 -6.17 14.58
C SER A 14 -21.16 -5.29 15.77
N SER A 15 -22.26 -4.55 15.73
CA SER A 15 -23.49 -4.63 14.94
C SER A 15 -24.15 -3.24 14.91
N VAL A 16 -24.84 -2.89 13.82
CA VAL A 16 -26.16 -2.22 13.77
C VAL A 16 -26.49 -2.05 12.28
N PHE A 17 -27.29 -2.98 11.75
CA PHE A 17 -28.25 -2.63 10.71
C PHE A 17 -29.46 -2.03 11.40
N SER A 18 -29.85 -0.82 11.00
CA SER A 18 -31.23 -0.36 11.11
C SER A 18 -31.51 0.46 9.87
N GLN A 19 -32.37 -0.08 9.02
CA GLN A 19 -33.14 0.68 8.05
C GLN A 19 -33.82 1.86 8.76
N THR A 20 -33.82 3.01 8.10
CA THR A 20 -34.96 3.93 8.14
C THR A 20 -35.21 4.39 6.72
N GLN A 21 -36.43 4.13 6.30
CA GLN A 21 -37.08 4.57 5.07
C GLN A 21 -37.57 6.02 5.27
N ASP A 22 -38.01 6.63 4.17
CA ASP A 22 -38.62 7.96 4.00
C ASP A 22 -37.65 9.09 3.64
N SER A 23 -37.90 9.93 2.63
CA SER A 23 -39.05 10.07 1.74
C SER A 23 -38.59 10.71 0.43
N THR A 24 -39.32 10.40 -0.64
CA THR A 24 -39.29 11.05 -1.95
C THR A 24 -39.53 12.55 -1.83
N ASP A 25 -38.72 13.35 -2.52
CA ASP A 25 -39.20 14.54 -3.22
C ASP A 25 -38.40 14.72 -4.51
N PHE A 26 -39.09 14.51 -5.63
CA PHE A 26 -38.63 14.83 -6.96
C PHE A 26 -38.73 16.34 -7.16
N VAL A 27 -37.59 17.01 -7.29
CA VAL A 27 -37.55 18.34 -7.92
C VAL A 27 -36.73 18.22 -9.20
N ASN A 28 -37.42 18.45 -10.32
CA ASN A 28 -36.83 18.69 -11.62
C ASN A 28 -35.93 19.94 -11.51
N ASP A 29 -34.61 19.75 -11.55
CA ASP A 29 -33.70 20.81 -11.93
C ASP A 29 -32.86 20.32 -13.10
N THR A 30 -33.12 20.96 -14.24
CA THR A 30 -32.33 20.86 -15.46
C THR A 30 -30.90 21.30 -15.13
N ILE A 31 -29.97 20.35 -15.00
CA ILE A 31 -28.56 20.69 -14.78
C ILE A 31 -27.99 21.26 -16.08
N ALA A 32 -27.98 22.58 -16.17
CA ALA A 32 -27.10 23.32 -17.06
C ALA A 32 -25.66 22.89 -16.77
N VAL A 33 -24.93 22.47 -17.81
CA VAL A 33 -23.50 22.19 -17.75
C VAL A 33 -22.78 23.52 -17.51
N PRO A 34 -22.12 23.74 -16.36
CA PRO A 34 -21.23 24.87 -16.23
C PRO A 34 -19.96 24.52 -17.02
N VAL A 35 -19.78 25.14 -18.17
CA VAL A 35 -18.46 25.30 -18.77
C VAL A 35 -17.73 26.30 -17.87
N GLY A 36 -17.05 25.78 -16.85
CA GLY A 36 -16.19 26.58 -15.99
C GLY A 36 -14.97 27.10 -16.78
N PRO A 37 -14.47 28.32 -16.52
CA PRO A 37 -13.36 28.89 -17.25
C PRO A 37 -12.09 28.04 -17.06
N VAL A 38 -11.44 27.72 -18.18
CA VAL A 38 -10.00 27.51 -18.21
C VAL A 38 -9.36 28.82 -17.69
N ASP A 39 -8.35 28.71 -16.84
CA ASP A 39 -7.59 29.81 -16.20
C ASP A 39 -8.19 30.42 -14.93
N SER A 40 -8.09 29.68 -13.82
CA SER A 40 -7.74 30.31 -12.54
C SER A 40 -6.42 29.72 -12.06
N LEU A 41 -5.37 30.54 -12.02
CA LEU A 41 -4.14 30.21 -11.29
C LEU A 41 -4.52 29.67 -9.90
N PRO A 42 -3.88 28.60 -9.39
CA PRO A 42 -4.16 28.12 -8.05
C PRO A 42 -3.96 29.27 -7.06
N SER A 43 -4.96 29.57 -6.23
CA SER A 43 -4.75 30.50 -5.11
C SER A 43 -3.54 30.03 -4.32
N VAL A 44 -2.64 30.94 -3.93
CA VAL A 44 -1.37 30.59 -3.26
C VAL A 44 -1.59 29.53 -2.18
N GLY A 45 -0.95 28.37 -2.34
CA GLY A 45 -1.04 27.25 -1.40
C GLY A 45 -2.21 26.29 -1.60
N LYS A 46 -2.96 26.35 -2.72
CA LYS A 46 -4.00 25.38 -3.09
C LYS A 46 -3.71 24.64 -4.40
N ASN A 47 -4.28 23.46 -4.56
CA ASN A 47 -4.24 22.70 -5.82
C ASN A 47 -5.30 23.19 -6.82
N SER A 48 -5.31 22.64 -8.03
CA SER A 48 -6.31 22.95 -9.07
C SER A 48 -7.75 22.64 -8.67
N TYR A 49 -7.96 21.87 -7.61
CA TYR A 49 -9.27 21.48 -7.07
C TYR A 49 -9.72 22.36 -5.88
N GLY A 50 -8.89 23.33 -5.47
CA GLY A 50 -9.18 24.23 -4.36
C GLY A 50 -8.90 23.64 -2.96
N ASP A 51 -8.22 22.50 -2.88
CA ASP A 51 -7.74 21.91 -1.63
C ASP A 51 -6.38 22.47 -1.23
N LEU A 52 -6.06 22.40 0.06
CA LEU A 52 -4.76 22.85 0.57
C LEU A 52 -3.62 21.97 0.03
N LEU A 53 -2.53 22.60 -0.41
CA LEU A 53 -1.29 21.91 -0.77
C LEU A 53 -0.48 21.48 0.46
N HIS A 54 -0.71 22.07 1.62
CA HIS A 54 -0.02 21.80 2.87
C HIS A 54 -1.00 21.80 4.03
N ASP A 55 -0.77 20.92 5.01
CA ASP A 55 -1.52 20.99 6.28
C ASP A 55 -1.34 22.39 6.89
N ASP A 56 -2.41 22.96 7.45
CA ASP A 56 -2.37 24.29 8.06
C ASP A 56 -1.50 24.24 9.34
N PRO A 57 -0.35 24.94 9.37
CA PRO A 57 0.60 24.85 10.48
C PRO A 57 0.05 25.45 11.79
N ALA A 58 -0.97 26.32 11.72
CA ALA A 58 -1.63 26.84 12.92
C ALA A 58 -2.42 25.75 13.65
N TYR A 59 -2.98 24.79 12.90
CA TYR A 59 -3.76 23.69 13.45
C TYR A 59 -2.98 22.38 13.55
N ASN A 60 -1.89 22.24 12.80
CA ASN A 60 -0.99 21.09 12.80
C ASN A 60 0.47 21.53 12.99
N PRO A 61 0.82 22.14 14.14
CA PRO A 61 2.18 22.57 14.39
C PRO A 61 3.10 21.36 14.53
N LYS A 62 4.38 21.59 14.22
CA LYS A 62 5.43 20.61 14.47
C LYS A 62 5.74 20.55 15.96
N TYR A 63 5.49 19.42 16.59
CA TYR A 63 5.74 19.22 18.02
C TYR A 63 7.26 19.10 18.31
N PRO A 64 7.72 19.44 19.52
CA PRO A 64 9.09 19.16 19.96
C PRO A 64 9.47 17.69 19.81
N ARG A 65 10.71 17.39 19.37
CA ARG A 65 11.18 16.03 19.00
C ARG A 65 10.96 14.98 20.09
N TRP A 66 11.08 15.34 21.36
CA TRP A 66 10.93 14.40 22.47
C TRP A 66 9.50 13.81 22.55
N ILE A 67 8.47 14.54 22.09
CA ILE A 67 7.08 14.06 22.12
C ILE A 67 6.88 12.84 21.22
N PRO A 68 7.15 12.90 19.89
CA PRO A 68 7.08 11.72 19.05
C PRO A 68 8.08 10.63 19.47
N MET A 69 9.28 10.96 19.98
CA MET A 69 10.22 9.95 20.51
C MET A 69 9.60 9.11 21.64
N VAL A 70 9.00 9.77 22.64
CA VAL A 70 8.34 9.08 23.77
C VAL A 70 7.13 8.29 23.30
N ARG A 71 6.37 8.81 22.33
CA ARG A 71 5.21 8.10 21.77
C ARG A 71 5.61 6.85 20.98
N VAL A 72 6.71 6.88 20.24
CA VAL A 72 7.28 5.67 19.60
C VAL A 72 7.70 4.64 20.65
N LEU A 73 8.42 5.07 21.70
CA LEU A 73 8.78 4.17 22.80
C LEU A 73 7.55 3.58 23.49
N SER A 74 6.49 4.38 23.68
CA SER A 74 5.23 3.93 24.27
C SER A 74 4.53 2.90 23.39
N ALA A 75 4.58 3.05 22.06
CA ALA A 75 4.07 2.05 21.13
C ALA A 75 4.83 0.72 21.26
N ASN A 76 6.15 0.77 21.42
CA ASN A 76 6.97 -0.43 21.64
C ASN A 76 6.69 -1.10 22.98
N VAL A 77 6.61 -0.32 24.06
CA VAL A 77 6.25 -0.85 25.39
C VAL A 77 4.87 -1.50 25.35
N PHE A 78 3.91 -0.89 24.67
CA PHE A 78 2.58 -1.46 24.50
C PHE A 78 2.61 -2.76 23.69
N ASN A 79 3.30 -2.78 22.54
CA ASN A 79 3.42 -3.98 21.71
C ASN A 79 4.12 -5.12 22.45
N TRP A 80 5.21 -4.81 23.17
CA TRP A 80 5.91 -5.75 24.03
C TRP A 80 5.02 -6.27 25.17
N ALA A 81 4.27 -5.39 25.85
CA ALA A 81 3.37 -5.81 26.92
C ALA A 81 2.27 -6.75 26.42
N VAL A 82 1.70 -6.46 25.25
CA VAL A 82 0.74 -7.34 24.57
C VAL A 82 1.39 -8.69 24.23
N ALA A 83 2.58 -8.68 23.61
CA ALA A 83 3.33 -9.91 23.31
C ALA A 83 3.64 -10.74 24.56
N ARG A 84 4.07 -10.09 25.65
CA ARG A 84 4.52 -10.72 26.89
C ARG A 84 3.40 -11.26 27.77
N TYR A 85 2.32 -10.49 27.92
CA TYR A 85 1.26 -10.77 28.90
C TYR A 85 0.00 -11.33 28.27
N LEU A 86 -0.40 -10.87 27.09
CA LEU A 86 -1.59 -11.37 26.39
C LEU A 86 -1.26 -12.62 25.59
N TYR A 87 -0.27 -12.55 24.70
CA TYR A 87 0.11 -13.68 23.84
C TYR A 87 1.11 -14.64 24.48
N LYS A 88 1.83 -14.18 25.51
CA LYS A 88 2.82 -14.97 26.25
C LYS A 88 3.91 -15.56 25.38
N PHE A 89 4.35 -14.82 24.35
CA PHE A 89 5.44 -15.26 23.49
C PHE A 89 6.77 -15.39 24.28
N ASP A 90 7.53 -16.45 23.98
CA ASP A 90 8.80 -16.71 24.65
C ASP A 90 9.86 -15.68 24.29
N TRP A 91 9.88 -15.19 23.04
CA TRP A 91 10.79 -14.15 22.58
C TRP A 91 10.57 -12.79 23.28
N ALA A 92 9.38 -12.56 23.84
CA ALA A 92 9.03 -11.33 24.57
C ALA A 92 9.47 -11.34 26.04
N LYS A 93 10.02 -12.46 26.55
CA LYS A 93 10.56 -12.56 27.91
C LYS A 93 11.95 -11.94 27.96
N VAL A 94 11.98 -10.60 28.00
CA VAL A 94 13.20 -9.81 27.91
C VAL A 94 13.64 -9.29 29.28
N GLY A 95 14.94 -9.34 29.56
CA GLY A 95 15.58 -8.68 30.69
C GLY A 95 16.86 -7.92 30.30
N VAL A 96 17.49 -7.29 31.29
CA VAL A 96 18.73 -6.50 31.10
C VAL A 96 19.88 -7.34 30.53
N GLY A 97 19.90 -8.65 30.85
CA GLY A 97 20.87 -9.59 30.28
C GLY A 97 20.76 -9.72 28.76
N ASP A 98 19.54 -9.75 28.25
CA ASP A 98 19.25 -9.84 26.81
C ASP A 98 19.65 -8.57 26.09
N TRP A 99 19.32 -7.40 26.65
CA TRP A 99 19.76 -6.11 26.11
C TRP A 99 21.28 -6.05 25.97
N LYS A 100 22.01 -6.42 27.03
CA LYS A 100 23.48 -6.47 27.01
C LYS A 100 24.00 -7.43 25.93
N ASN A 101 23.36 -8.59 25.77
CA ASN A 101 23.72 -9.56 24.75
C ASN A 101 23.48 -9.00 23.33
N ASN A 102 22.37 -8.32 23.10
CA ASN A 102 22.02 -7.73 21.81
C ASN A 102 23.01 -6.65 21.39
N PHE A 103 23.37 -5.74 22.32
CA PHE A 103 24.42 -4.74 22.06
C PHE A 103 25.80 -5.35 21.82
N LYS A 104 26.15 -6.46 22.50
CA LYS A 104 27.46 -7.10 22.36
C LYS A 104 27.58 -7.91 21.06
N LYS A 105 26.55 -8.66 20.68
CA LYS A 105 26.59 -9.60 19.55
C LYS A 105 26.24 -8.93 18.22
N GLY A 106 25.43 -7.88 18.23
CA GLY A 106 24.99 -7.20 17.03
C GLY A 106 24.08 -8.05 16.12
N PRO A 107 23.64 -7.46 15.00
CA PRO A 107 22.56 -8.01 14.20
C PRO A 107 22.90 -9.27 13.39
N VAL A 108 21.86 -10.03 13.03
CA VAL A 108 21.88 -11.21 12.16
C VAL A 108 20.82 -11.11 11.08
N TRP A 109 20.81 -12.01 10.10
CA TRP A 109 19.67 -12.08 9.19
C TRP A 109 18.55 -12.85 9.85
N ASP A 110 17.36 -12.28 9.83
CA ASP A 110 16.18 -12.79 10.53
C ASP A 110 15.75 -14.17 10.00
N VAL A 111 15.10 -14.94 10.87
CA VAL A 111 14.53 -16.26 10.60
C VAL A 111 13.01 -16.26 10.58
N ASP A 112 12.34 -15.11 10.70
CA ASP A 112 10.88 -15.05 10.65
C ASP A 112 10.27 -15.41 9.28
N GLY A 113 9.02 -15.85 9.35
CA GLY A 113 8.20 -16.12 8.18
C GLY A 113 7.98 -14.89 7.31
N PHE A 114 7.84 -15.12 6.00
CA PHE A 114 7.78 -14.09 4.96
C PHE A 114 6.70 -13.01 5.18
N GLY A 115 5.53 -13.39 5.71
CA GLY A 115 4.46 -12.45 6.02
C GLY A 115 4.78 -11.52 7.19
N ILE A 116 5.48 -12.00 8.21
CA ILE A 116 5.91 -11.15 9.32
C ILE A 116 6.94 -10.15 8.79
N ASN A 117 7.99 -10.66 8.15
CA ASN A 117 9.05 -9.87 7.56
C ASN A 117 8.55 -8.80 6.59
N PHE A 118 7.71 -9.15 5.62
CA PHE A 118 7.33 -8.20 4.56
C PHE A 118 5.96 -7.55 4.72
N ILE A 119 5.14 -7.90 5.72
CA ILE A 119 3.87 -7.19 6.03
C ILE A 119 3.86 -6.70 7.49
N GLY A 120 4.18 -7.58 8.44
CA GLY A 120 4.19 -7.26 9.88
C GLY A 120 5.16 -6.13 10.23
N HIS A 121 6.44 -6.28 9.90
CA HIS A 121 7.47 -5.26 10.14
C HIS A 121 7.14 -3.93 9.42
N PRO A 122 6.79 -3.90 8.12
CA PRO A 122 6.31 -2.68 7.46
C PRO A 122 5.10 -2.04 8.13
N HIS A 123 4.10 -2.83 8.57
CA HIS A 123 2.95 -2.30 9.29
C HIS A 123 3.39 -1.65 10.62
N THR A 124 4.26 -2.28 11.40
CA THR A 124 4.82 -1.71 12.62
C THR A 124 5.65 -0.45 12.34
N GLY A 125 6.45 -0.42 11.28
CA GLY A 125 7.14 0.78 10.84
C GLY A 125 6.20 1.92 10.44
N SER A 126 5.04 1.60 9.88
CA SER A 126 3.99 2.58 9.55
C SER A 126 3.41 3.28 10.78
N ILE A 127 3.32 2.55 11.90
CA ILE A 127 2.91 3.08 13.21
C ILE A 127 3.93 4.12 13.65
N TYR A 128 5.22 3.79 13.65
CA TYR A 128 6.29 4.70 14.06
C TYR A 128 6.38 5.95 13.17
N HIS A 129 6.31 5.78 11.84
CA HIS A 129 6.25 6.89 10.88
C HIS A 129 5.07 7.82 11.18
N ASN A 130 3.88 7.24 11.38
CA ASN A 130 2.66 8.01 11.62
C ASN A 130 2.60 8.69 12.99
N VAL A 131 3.33 8.20 14.00
CA VAL A 131 3.53 8.93 15.25
C VAL A 131 4.16 10.30 14.96
N ALA A 132 5.24 10.35 14.17
CA ALA A 132 5.89 11.62 13.83
C ALA A 132 5.08 12.42 12.80
N ARG A 133 4.60 11.79 11.73
CA ARG A 133 3.86 12.44 10.64
C ARG A 133 2.62 13.19 11.12
N SER A 134 1.89 12.62 12.08
CA SER A 134 0.71 13.28 12.70
C SER A 134 1.05 14.26 13.83
N ASN A 135 2.32 14.38 14.21
CA ASN A 135 2.89 15.43 15.06
C ASN A 135 3.53 16.57 14.24
N GLY A 136 3.17 16.71 12.96
CA GLY A 136 3.57 17.84 12.10
C GLY A 136 4.93 17.68 11.42
N TYR A 137 5.50 16.48 11.42
CA TYR A 137 6.73 16.19 10.66
C TYR A 137 6.39 15.89 9.19
N SER A 138 7.33 16.16 8.29
CA SER A 138 7.23 15.78 6.87
C SER A 138 7.52 14.28 6.67
N TYR A 139 7.35 13.79 5.44
CA TYR A 139 7.72 12.42 5.06
C TYR A 139 9.14 12.05 5.53
N TRP A 140 10.15 12.77 5.04
CA TRP A 140 11.55 12.57 5.43
C TRP A 140 11.83 12.94 6.89
N GLY A 141 11.12 13.94 7.42
CA GLY A 141 11.23 14.31 8.84
C GLY A 141 10.74 13.22 9.80
N SER A 142 9.94 12.28 9.32
CA SER A 142 9.39 11.17 10.11
C SER A 142 10.29 9.92 10.10
N PHE A 143 11.20 9.80 9.13
CA PHE A 143 12.13 8.66 9.00
C PHE A 143 12.93 8.35 10.28
N PRO A 144 13.56 9.33 10.96
CA PRO A 144 14.36 9.03 12.15
C PRO A 144 13.55 8.38 13.28
N PHE A 145 12.25 8.64 13.35
CA PHE A 145 11.35 8.05 14.35
C PHE A 145 10.95 6.62 13.98
N ALA A 146 10.76 6.34 12.69
CA ALA A 146 10.59 4.98 12.20
C ALA A 146 11.82 4.12 12.47
N LEU A 147 13.01 4.67 12.21
CA LEU A 147 14.28 4.03 12.53
C LEU A 147 14.48 3.84 14.04
N GLN A 148 14.14 4.85 14.85
CA GLN A 148 14.16 4.74 16.31
C GLN A 148 13.25 3.59 16.79
N GLY A 149 12.03 3.50 16.27
CA GLY A 149 11.09 2.45 16.65
C GLY A 149 11.61 1.06 16.32
N SER A 150 12.19 0.88 15.14
CA SER A 150 12.84 -0.38 14.75
C SER A 150 14.05 -0.68 15.66
N LEU A 151 15.01 0.24 15.81
CA LEU A 151 16.18 0.03 16.68
C LEU A 151 15.80 -0.33 18.12
N THR A 152 14.82 0.37 18.70
CA THR A 152 14.42 0.11 20.08
C THR A 152 13.64 -1.20 20.22
N TRP A 153 12.89 -1.62 19.21
CA TRP A 153 12.27 -2.93 19.17
C TRP A 153 13.33 -4.04 19.10
N GLU A 154 14.21 -4.00 18.10
CA GLU A 154 15.21 -5.03 17.84
C GLU A 154 16.22 -5.21 18.99
N TYR A 155 16.60 -4.12 19.67
CA TYR A 155 17.59 -4.22 20.75
C TYR A 155 16.97 -4.46 22.13
N LEU A 156 15.72 -4.06 22.36
CA LEU A 156 15.12 -4.02 23.70
C LEU A 156 13.78 -4.76 23.84
N GLY A 157 13.08 -5.02 22.75
CA GLY A 157 11.75 -5.63 22.70
C GLY A 157 11.77 -7.16 22.63
N GLU A 158 12.92 -7.74 22.28
CA GLU A 158 13.09 -9.18 22.05
C GLU A 158 14.32 -9.72 22.79
N ASN A 159 14.27 -11.00 23.18
CA ASN A 159 15.43 -11.72 23.71
C ASN A 159 16.27 -12.41 22.63
N GLU A 160 15.84 -12.27 21.37
CA GLU A 160 16.56 -12.69 20.19
C GLU A 160 17.52 -11.57 19.74
N ARG A 161 18.45 -11.92 18.85
CA ARG A 161 19.42 -10.96 18.33
C ARG A 161 18.71 -10.01 17.36
N PRO A 162 19.11 -8.72 17.30
CA PRO A 162 18.54 -7.79 16.34
C PRO A 162 18.75 -8.26 14.90
N SER A 163 17.89 -7.82 13.98
CA SER A 163 17.88 -8.31 12.61
C SER A 163 18.26 -7.23 11.57
N TYR A 164 19.20 -7.55 10.67
CA TYR A 164 19.68 -6.64 9.62
C TYR A 164 18.55 -6.15 8.70
N ASN A 165 17.71 -7.09 8.25
CA ASN A 165 16.56 -6.80 7.40
C ASN A 165 15.56 -5.91 8.13
N ASP A 166 15.31 -6.10 9.42
CA ASP A 166 14.28 -5.35 10.12
C ASP A 166 14.69 -3.91 10.39
N LEU A 167 15.98 -3.66 10.61
CA LEU A 167 16.56 -2.31 10.66
C LEU A 167 16.44 -1.53 9.35
N ILE A 168 16.19 -2.21 8.22
CA ILE A 168 16.04 -1.62 6.88
C ILE A 168 14.56 -1.59 6.49
N ASN A 169 13.92 -2.76 6.47
CA ASN A 169 12.57 -2.97 5.96
C ASN A 169 11.50 -2.32 6.85
N THR A 170 11.60 -2.49 8.17
CA THR A 170 10.66 -1.88 9.13
C THR A 170 10.56 -0.38 8.88
N PRO A 171 11.63 0.42 8.96
CA PRO A 171 11.50 1.86 8.75
C PRO A 171 11.17 2.21 7.31
N ILE A 172 11.83 1.62 6.29
CA ILE A 172 11.68 2.09 4.90
C ILE A 172 10.32 1.73 4.30
N SER A 173 9.89 0.47 4.42
CA SER A 173 8.56 0.05 3.96
C SER A 173 7.47 0.59 4.88
N GLY A 174 7.79 0.81 6.16
CA GLY A 174 6.92 1.50 7.09
C GLY A 174 6.62 2.94 6.70
N MET A 175 7.59 3.69 6.19
CA MET A 175 7.33 5.03 5.64
C MET A 175 6.37 4.98 4.45
N PHE A 176 6.51 4.00 3.55
CA PHE A 176 5.61 3.84 2.41
C PHE A 176 4.16 3.64 2.86
N LEU A 177 3.92 2.60 3.67
CA LEU A 177 2.57 2.29 4.17
C LEU A 177 2.04 3.41 5.08
N GLY A 178 2.93 3.97 5.92
CA GLY A 178 2.60 5.04 6.85
C GLY A 178 2.09 6.27 6.13
N GLU A 179 2.79 6.70 5.08
CA GLU A 179 2.37 7.86 4.29
C GLU A 179 1.06 7.57 3.53
N VAL A 180 0.86 6.38 2.96
CA VAL A 180 -0.44 5.99 2.38
C VAL A 180 -1.56 6.14 3.41
N PHE A 181 -1.41 5.55 4.60
CA PHE A 181 -2.41 5.65 5.67
C PHE A 181 -2.62 7.10 6.15
N TYR A 182 -1.56 7.89 6.21
CA TYR A 182 -1.66 9.31 6.56
C TYR A 182 -2.47 10.10 5.54
N ARG A 183 -2.20 9.92 4.24
CA ARG A 183 -2.89 10.64 3.16
C ARG A 183 -4.36 10.25 3.07
N ILE A 184 -4.66 8.95 3.14
CA ILE A 184 -6.05 8.46 3.14
C ILE A 184 -6.81 8.95 4.37
N SER A 185 -6.21 8.89 5.56
CA SER A 185 -6.85 9.44 6.77
C SER A 185 -7.07 10.95 6.68
N SER A 186 -6.17 11.72 6.05
CA SER A 186 -6.39 13.16 5.78
C SER A 186 -7.64 13.39 4.93
N ASN A 187 -7.84 12.63 3.85
CA ASN A 187 -9.02 12.75 3.00
C ASN A 187 -10.33 12.43 3.73
N LEU A 188 -10.30 11.49 4.68
CA LEU A 188 -11.46 11.10 5.48
C LEU A 188 -11.82 12.16 6.54
N LEU A 189 -10.83 12.79 7.17
CA LEU A 189 -11.02 13.77 8.24
C LEU A 189 -11.61 15.09 7.71
N ASP A 190 -12.45 15.73 8.52
CA ASP A 190 -13.03 17.05 8.23
C ASP A 190 -13.35 17.76 9.56
N ASP A 191 -12.48 18.69 9.98
CA ASP A 191 -12.58 19.45 11.25
C ASP A 191 -13.72 20.49 11.23
N ARG A 192 -14.38 20.71 10.09
CA ARG A 192 -15.55 21.60 10.00
C ARG A 192 -16.86 20.90 10.40
N ARG A 193 -16.86 19.57 10.49
CA ARG A 193 -18.08 18.77 10.74
C ARG A 193 -18.31 18.55 12.22
N ARG A 194 -19.58 18.40 12.60
CA ARG A 194 -20.05 18.09 13.96
C ARG A 194 -20.96 16.85 13.97
N GLY A 195 -21.23 16.32 15.16
CA GLY A 195 -22.19 15.23 15.38
C GLY A 195 -21.79 13.89 14.77
N ARG A 196 -22.78 13.05 14.39
CA ARG A 196 -22.59 11.67 13.92
C ARG A 196 -21.65 11.58 12.69
N LYS A 197 -21.72 12.54 11.76
CA LYS A 197 -20.86 12.59 10.58
C LYS A 197 -19.38 12.77 10.94
N ARG A 198 -19.09 13.55 11.98
CA ARG A 198 -17.71 13.72 12.51
C ARG A 198 -17.23 12.43 13.16
N ILE A 199 -18.05 11.83 14.02
CA ILE A 199 -17.72 10.57 14.71
C ILE A 199 -17.39 9.48 13.69
N PHE A 200 -18.24 9.29 12.67
CA PHE A 200 -18.00 8.31 11.63
C PHE A 200 -16.65 8.52 10.92
N ARG A 201 -16.33 9.77 10.55
CA ARG A 201 -15.05 10.11 9.90
C ARG A 201 -13.84 9.84 10.79
N GLU A 202 -13.91 10.19 12.07
CA GLU A 202 -12.83 9.91 13.04
C GLU A 202 -12.64 8.40 13.23
N VAL A 203 -13.73 7.62 13.30
CA VAL A 203 -13.66 6.16 13.43
C VAL A 203 -13.02 5.54 12.19
N VAL A 204 -13.51 5.86 10.98
CA VAL A 204 -12.94 5.29 9.74
C VAL A 204 -11.50 5.75 9.53
N ALA A 205 -11.19 7.02 9.78
CA ALA A 205 -9.81 7.52 9.72
C ALA A 205 -8.90 6.83 10.75
N GLY A 206 -9.44 6.50 11.93
CA GLY A 206 -8.71 5.80 12.97
C GLY A 206 -8.48 4.32 12.68
N LEU A 207 -9.38 3.65 11.96
CA LEU A 207 -9.13 2.30 11.44
C LEU A 207 -8.01 2.29 10.39
N VAL A 208 -7.95 3.33 9.55
CA VAL A 208 -6.88 3.49 8.55
C VAL A 208 -5.54 3.87 9.18
N SER A 209 -5.55 4.78 10.18
CA SER A 209 -4.35 5.25 10.85
C SER A 209 -4.56 5.34 12.37
N PRO A 210 -4.41 4.20 13.10
CA PRO A 210 -4.68 4.14 14.54
C PRO A 210 -3.81 5.10 15.37
N THR A 211 -2.53 5.24 15.00
CA THR A 211 -1.61 6.16 15.68
C THR A 211 -1.99 7.61 15.49
N ARG A 212 -2.47 8.00 14.31
CA ARG A 212 -3.02 9.33 14.09
C ARG A 212 -4.26 9.55 14.94
N ALA A 213 -5.15 8.56 15.06
CA ALA A 213 -6.32 8.64 15.93
C ALA A 213 -5.91 8.91 17.38
N LEU A 214 -4.97 8.12 17.92
CA LEU A 214 -4.46 8.30 19.28
C LEU A 214 -3.80 9.68 19.47
N ASN A 215 -3.02 10.13 18.49
CA ASN A 215 -2.43 11.46 18.53
C ASN A 215 -3.50 12.56 18.53
N ARG A 216 -4.55 12.43 17.70
CA ARG A 216 -5.67 13.38 17.69
C ARG A 216 -6.44 13.38 19.00
N LEU A 217 -6.66 12.21 19.61
CA LEU A 217 -7.34 12.07 20.89
C LEU A 217 -6.54 12.79 22.00
N THR A 218 -5.26 12.45 22.14
CA THR A 218 -4.38 13.00 23.19
C THR A 218 -4.05 14.48 22.99
N GLN A 219 -4.23 15.02 21.78
CA GLN A 219 -4.04 16.43 21.45
C GLN A 219 -5.35 17.23 21.46
N GLY A 220 -6.50 16.62 21.77
CA GLY A 220 -7.81 17.27 21.71
C GLY A 220 -8.28 17.64 20.29
N LYS A 221 -7.64 17.12 19.24
CA LYS A 221 -7.99 17.41 17.84
C LYS A 221 -9.26 16.68 17.39
N MET A 222 -9.65 15.57 18.02
CA MET A 222 -10.87 14.82 17.67
C MET A 222 -12.14 15.66 17.88
N SER A 223 -12.19 16.44 18.97
CA SER A 223 -13.30 17.33 19.33
C SER A 223 -13.15 18.77 18.82
N ARG A 224 -11.98 19.14 18.31
CA ARG A 224 -11.73 20.47 17.73
C ARG A 224 -12.61 20.70 16.50
N VAL A 225 -13.24 21.87 16.44
CA VAL A 225 -14.00 22.35 15.27
C VAL A 225 -13.32 23.57 14.67
N THR A 226 -13.21 23.59 13.35
CA THR A 226 -12.63 24.70 12.58
C THR A 226 -13.65 25.27 11.60
N ASP A 227 -13.42 26.50 11.14
CA ASP A 227 -14.21 27.18 10.10
C ASP A 227 -13.73 26.84 8.68
N ARG A 228 -12.48 26.37 8.55
CA ARG A 228 -11.83 26.03 7.28
C ARG A 228 -11.22 24.63 7.27
N GLU A 229 -10.87 24.16 6.07
CA GLU A 229 -10.08 22.94 5.89
C GLU A 229 -8.67 23.16 6.45
N VAL A 230 -8.09 22.13 7.07
CA VAL A 230 -6.78 22.21 7.74
C VAL A 230 -5.82 21.11 7.32
N TYR A 231 -6.29 20.12 6.55
CA TYR A 231 -5.47 19.02 6.04
C TYR A 231 -5.21 19.20 4.55
N GLN A 232 -4.00 18.85 4.12
CA GLN A 232 -3.76 18.63 2.69
C GLN A 232 -4.61 17.44 2.23
N LYS A 233 -5.31 17.64 1.12
CA LYS A 233 -6.11 16.63 0.44
C LYS A 233 -5.76 16.64 -1.04
N GLU A 234 -5.85 15.46 -1.64
CA GLU A 234 -5.79 15.32 -3.09
C GLU A 234 -6.93 14.41 -3.53
N PRO A 235 -7.37 14.48 -4.80
CA PRO A 235 -8.43 13.60 -5.23
C PRO A 235 -8.01 12.13 -5.16
N LEU A 236 -8.96 11.28 -4.79
CA LEU A 236 -8.76 9.85 -4.55
C LEU A 236 -9.78 9.03 -5.31
N ASN A 237 -9.33 8.26 -6.30
CA ASN A 237 -10.17 7.25 -6.93
C ASN A 237 -10.04 5.93 -6.18
N VAL A 238 -11.18 5.28 -5.92
CA VAL A 238 -11.24 3.99 -5.24
C VAL A 238 -11.85 2.96 -6.18
N THR A 239 -11.14 1.88 -6.42
CA THR A 239 -11.64 0.74 -7.18
C THR A 239 -11.77 -0.46 -6.25
N LEU A 240 -12.97 -1.03 -6.19
CA LEU A 240 -13.26 -2.26 -5.46
C LEU A 240 -13.63 -3.34 -6.46
N SER A 241 -12.96 -4.49 -6.40
CA SER A 241 -13.32 -5.65 -7.23
C SER A 241 -13.62 -6.86 -6.36
N ALA A 242 -14.68 -7.58 -6.70
CA ALA A 242 -15.07 -8.82 -6.05
C ALA A 242 -15.42 -9.88 -7.09
N GLY A 243 -14.96 -11.11 -6.92
CA GLY A 243 -15.16 -12.13 -7.94
C GLY A 243 -14.61 -13.50 -7.63
N ILE A 244 -14.40 -14.26 -8.69
CA ILE A 244 -13.84 -15.61 -8.66
C ILE A 244 -12.43 -15.57 -9.26
N HIS A 245 -11.50 -16.18 -8.55
CA HIS A 245 -10.12 -16.37 -8.94
C HIS A 245 -9.85 -17.86 -9.11
N LYS A 246 -9.57 -18.31 -10.33
CA LYS A 246 -9.26 -19.70 -10.66
C LYS A 246 -7.76 -19.90 -10.86
N VAL A 247 -7.24 -20.90 -10.18
CA VAL A 247 -5.82 -21.18 -10.09
C VAL A 247 -5.53 -22.53 -10.74
N ASN A 248 -4.72 -22.53 -11.80
CA ASN A 248 -4.43 -23.77 -12.52
C ASN A 248 -3.68 -24.78 -11.65
N ASN A 249 -4.08 -26.04 -11.77
CA ASN A 249 -3.58 -27.15 -10.94
C ASN A 249 -2.24 -27.73 -11.42
N LYS A 250 -1.87 -27.48 -12.69
CA LYS A 250 -0.59 -27.87 -13.27
C LYS A 250 0.29 -26.65 -13.49
N VAL A 251 1.61 -26.85 -13.39
CA VAL A 251 2.64 -25.81 -13.57
C VAL A 251 3.61 -26.21 -14.68
N GLY A 252 4.35 -25.24 -15.21
CA GLY A 252 5.33 -25.46 -16.28
C GLY A 252 4.67 -25.86 -17.59
N LYS A 253 5.24 -26.87 -18.27
CA LYS A 253 4.81 -27.32 -19.60
C LYS A 253 3.40 -27.90 -19.64
N ASP A 254 2.91 -28.41 -18.51
CA ASP A 254 1.59 -29.03 -18.43
C ASP A 254 0.50 -28.06 -17.95
N ASN A 255 0.79 -26.77 -17.85
CA ASN A 255 -0.18 -25.76 -17.42
C ASN A 255 -1.35 -25.65 -18.41
N VAL A 256 -2.57 -25.89 -17.94
CA VAL A 256 -3.80 -25.85 -18.75
C VAL A 256 -4.72 -24.74 -18.25
N PHE A 257 -5.11 -23.83 -19.15
CA PHE A 257 -6.02 -22.73 -18.88
C PHE A 257 -7.36 -23.19 -18.31
N GLY A 258 -7.88 -22.50 -17.28
CA GLY A 258 -9.22 -22.71 -16.75
C GLY A 258 -9.38 -23.97 -15.91
N THR A 259 -8.29 -24.54 -15.42
CA THR A 259 -8.29 -25.76 -14.57
C THR A 259 -8.11 -25.42 -13.09
N GLY A 260 -8.21 -26.43 -12.23
CA GLY A 260 -7.98 -26.27 -10.79
C GLY A 260 -9.10 -25.59 -10.00
N GLN A 261 -8.77 -25.15 -8.79
CA GLN A 261 -9.73 -24.69 -7.80
C GLN A 261 -10.13 -23.23 -8.01
N SER A 262 -11.34 -22.90 -7.56
CA SER A 262 -11.88 -21.54 -7.57
C SER A 262 -11.85 -20.96 -6.16
N ASN A 263 -11.35 -19.74 -6.06
CA ASN A 263 -11.22 -18.98 -4.83
C ASN A 263 -12.08 -17.71 -4.93
N ALA A 264 -12.61 -17.24 -3.81
CA ALA A 264 -13.18 -15.90 -3.74
C ALA A 264 -12.07 -14.86 -3.82
N LEU A 265 -12.33 -13.76 -4.50
CA LEU A 265 -11.39 -12.65 -4.72
C LEU A 265 -11.99 -11.35 -4.18
N LEU A 266 -11.19 -10.57 -3.46
CA LEU A 266 -11.44 -9.17 -3.13
C LEU A 266 -10.20 -8.34 -3.44
N ASN A 267 -10.37 -7.24 -4.19
CA ASN A 267 -9.28 -6.33 -4.53
C ASN A 267 -9.69 -4.89 -4.21
N LEU A 268 -8.76 -4.13 -3.64
CA LEU A 268 -8.86 -2.70 -3.41
C LEU A 268 -7.70 -2.00 -4.13
N GLN A 269 -8.01 -1.02 -4.96
CA GLN A 269 -7.03 -0.09 -5.53
C GLN A 269 -7.37 1.35 -5.14
N LEU A 270 -6.34 2.08 -4.71
CA LEU A 270 -6.37 3.50 -4.36
C LEU A 270 -5.44 4.26 -5.30
N ASP A 271 -5.99 5.23 -6.03
CA ASP A 271 -5.23 6.16 -6.87
C ASP A 271 -5.35 7.57 -6.29
N TYR A 272 -4.32 8.00 -5.57
CA TYR A 272 -4.28 9.26 -4.86
C TYR A 272 -3.44 10.28 -5.63
N GLY A 273 -3.95 11.50 -5.78
CA GLY A 273 -3.23 12.57 -6.49
C GLY A 273 -3.40 12.52 -8.01
N ASP A 274 -3.33 13.68 -8.64
CA ASP A 274 -3.49 13.82 -10.09
C ASP A 274 -2.09 13.93 -10.71
N PRO A 275 -1.61 12.95 -11.49
CA PRO A 275 -0.27 13.00 -12.05
C PRO A 275 -0.10 14.12 -13.09
N PHE A 276 -1.17 14.71 -13.63
CA PHE A 276 -1.11 15.68 -14.73
C PHE A 276 -1.28 17.14 -14.33
N GLU A 277 -1.54 17.40 -13.05
CA GLU A 277 -1.51 18.75 -12.50
C GLU A 277 -0.08 19.30 -12.48
N SER A 278 0.19 20.38 -13.22
CA SER A 278 1.53 20.99 -13.26
C SER A 278 1.79 21.83 -12.01
N ARG A 279 2.54 21.28 -11.05
CA ARG A 279 2.91 21.96 -9.81
C ARG A 279 4.18 21.41 -9.18
N SER A 280 4.69 22.09 -8.15
CA SER A 280 5.70 21.52 -7.27
C SER A 280 5.11 20.35 -6.47
N ARG A 281 5.88 19.25 -6.35
CA ARG A 281 5.42 18.00 -5.73
C ARG A 281 6.22 17.67 -4.48
N LYS A 282 5.52 17.27 -3.43
CA LYS A 282 6.11 16.64 -2.25
C LYS A 282 6.03 15.12 -2.35
N PRO A 283 6.80 14.38 -1.52
CA PRO A 283 6.65 12.95 -1.41
C PRO A 283 5.19 12.53 -1.15
N PHE A 284 4.71 11.55 -1.91
CA PHE A 284 3.37 10.97 -1.87
C PHE A 284 2.23 11.96 -2.12
N ASP A 285 2.48 13.08 -2.80
CA ASP A 285 1.41 13.84 -3.45
C ASP A 285 0.74 13.05 -4.58
N LEU A 286 1.38 11.96 -5.03
CA LEU A 286 0.84 10.95 -5.93
C LEU A 286 1.23 9.56 -5.42
N PHE A 287 0.29 8.63 -5.33
CA PHE A 287 0.59 7.21 -5.15
C PHE A 287 -0.52 6.32 -5.72
N ARG A 288 -0.13 5.10 -6.05
CA ARG A 288 -1.03 3.98 -6.31
C ARG A 288 -0.77 2.89 -5.29
N PHE A 289 -1.82 2.38 -4.68
CA PHE A 289 -1.74 1.30 -3.70
C PHE A 289 -2.81 0.26 -4.00
N ARG A 290 -2.44 -1.02 -3.99
CA ARG A 290 -3.34 -2.14 -4.24
C ARG A 290 -3.17 -3.22 -3.18
N ILE A 291 -4.30 -3.76 -2.74
CA ILE A 291 -4.37 -4.95 -1.90
C ILE A 291 -5.26 -5.97 -2.60
N GLU A 292 -4.85 -7.23 -2.58
CA GLU A 292 -5.65 -8.35 -3.02
C GLU A 292 -5.72 -9.42 -1.96
N LEU A 293 -6.95 -9.83 -1.66
CA LEU A 293 -7.27 -10.93 -0.78
C LEU A 293 -7.94 -12.05 -1.59
N SER A 294 -7.55 -13.28 -1.32
CA SER A 294 -8.25 -14.45 -1.85
C SER A 294 -8.57 -15.44 -0.74
N TYR A 295 -9.70 -16.14 -0.87
CA TYR A 295 -10.12 -17.17 0.08
C TYR A 295 -10.60 -18.42 -0.65
N GLY A 296 -9.97 -19.56 -0.36
CA GLY A 296 -10.25 -20.85 -0.99
C GLY A 296 -9.08 -21.82 -0.78
N GLY A 297 -9.01 -22.89 -1.56
CA GLY A 297 -8.23 -24.06 -1.14
C GLY A 297 -6.71 -23.97 -1.27
N ASP A 298 -6.18 -23.17 -2.20
CA ASP A 298 -4.72 -23.13 -2.48
C ASP A 298 -4.08 -21.74 -2.31
N VAL A 299 -4.81 -20.77 -1.75
CA VAL A 299 -4.36 -19.36 -1.65
C VAL A 299 -4.33 -18.88 -0.20
N THR A 300 -3.39 -18.00 0.09
CA THR A 300 -3.32 -17.36 1.40
C THR A 300 -4.30 -16.20 1.44
N LEU A 301 -4.79 -15.82 2.64
CA LEU A 301 -5.77 -14.73 2.73
C LEU A 301 -5.28 -13.43 2.06
N LEU A 302 -3.99 -13.14 2.12
CA LEU A 302 -3.35 -11.97 1.53
C LEU A 302 -2.41 -12.41 0.41
N ASP A 303 -2.83 -12.21 -0.84
CA ASP A 303 -2.07 -12.61 -2.03
C ASP A 303 -1.12 -11.51 -2.49
N MET A 304 -1.54 -10.26 -2.38
CA MET A 304 -0.79 -9.13 -2.93
C MET A 304 -0.98 -7.86 -2.11
N VAL A 305 0.13 -7.18 -1.87
CA VAL A 305 0.15 -5.76 -1.51
C VAL A 305 1.19 -5.10 -2.40
N ASN A 306 0.79 -4.18 -3.27
CA ASN A 306 1.77 -3.48 -4.09
C ASN A 306 1.42 -2.03 -4.34
N GLY A 307 2.41 -1.26 -4.73
CA GLY A 307 2.21 0.15 -5.04
C GLY A 307 3.48 0.92 -5.32
N TYR A 308 3.27 2.18 -5.67
CA TYR A 308 4.34 3.17 -5.77
C TYR A 308 3.88 4.52 -5.24
N GLY A 309 4.82 5.28 -4.70
CA GLY A 309 4.63 6.67 -4.28
C GLY A 309 5.67 7.56 -4.92
N LEU A 310 5.24 8.70 -5.45
CA LEU A 310 6.14 9.71 -6.02
C LEU A 310 6.98 10.33 -4.89
N LEU A 311 8.30 10.33 -5.01
CA LEU A 311 9.21 11.01 -4.07
C LEU A 311 9.52 12.43 -4.53
N ALA A 312 9.76 12.60 -5.82
CA ALA A 312 9.99 13.87 -6.48
C ALA A 312 9.66 13.73 -7.96
N GLY A 313 9.12 14.76 -8.61
CA GLY A 313 8.81 14.67 -10.04
C GLY A 313 8.38 16.00 -10.62
N LYS A 314 8.35 16.05 -11.95
CA LYS A 314 7.95 17.21 -12.73
C LYS A 314 7.10 16.80 -13.91
N ASN A 315 6.15 17.66 -14.25
CA ASN A 315 5.35 17.52 -15.45
C ASN A 315 6.07 18.09 -16.68
N PHE A 316 5.92 17.42 -17.81
CA PHE A 316 6.42 17.77 -19.13
C PHE A 316 5.27 17.78 -20.14
N LYS A 317 5.52 18.35 -21.33
CA LYS A 317 4.54 18.45 -22.43
C LYS A 317 3.17 18.95 -21.95
N GLU A 318 3.15 20.16 -21.39
CA GLU A 318 1.91 20.82 -20.93
C GLU A 318 1.09 19.96 -19.94
N GLY A 319 1.77 19.25 -19.03
CA GLY A 319 1.08 18.44 -18.02
C GLY A 319 0.75 17.01 -18.45
N ARG A 320 0.97 16.61 -19.70
CA ARG A 320 0.57 15.28 -20.20
C ARG A 320 1.46 14.12 -19.75
N ILE A 321 2.69 14.42 -19.33
CA ILE A 321 3.66 13.43 -18.86
C ILE A 321 4.18 13.88 -17.50
N LEU A 322 4.18 12.99 -16.52
CA LEU A 322 4.90 13.11 -15.27
C LEU A 322 6.13 12.22 -15.33
N GLY A 323 7.31 12.81 -15.12
CA GLY A 323 8.52 12.04 -14.86
C GLY A 323 9.02 12.31 -13.45
N GLY A 324 9.48 11.26 -12.76
CA GLY A 324 9.91 11.41 -11.38
C GLY A 324 10.63 10.21 -10.81
N LEU A 325 11.03 10.36 -9.55
CA LEU A 325 11.54 9.31 -8.69
C LEU A 325 10.41 8.74 -7.86
N PHE A 326 10.36 7.43 -7.75
CA PHE A 326 9.32 6.67 -7.07
C PHE A 326 9.93 5.72 -6.05
N GLN A 327 9.24 5.57 -4.93
CA GLN A 327 9.42 4.44 -4.04
C GLN A 327 8.39 3.38 -4.39
N HIS A 328 8.82 2.13 -4.44
CA HIS A 328 8.01 0.97 -4.71
C HIS A 328 8.01 0.05 -3.50
N TYR A 329 6.87 -0.57 -3.28
CA TYR A 329 6.68 -1.63 -2.30
C TYR A 329 5.85 -2.71 -2.96
N ASP A 330 6.42 -3.89 -3.10
CA ASP A 330 5.75 -5.03 -3.71
C ASP A 330 5.82 -6.22 -2.75
N TYR A 331 4.68 -6.88 -2.58
CA TYR A 331 4.50 -8.13 -1.86
C TYR A 331 3.59 -9.01 -2.71
N TRP A 332 4.08 -10.19 -3.05
CA TRP A 332 3.40 -11.21 -3.81
C TRP A 332 3.54 -12.53 -3.08
N ARG A 333 2.42 -13.20 -2.88
CA ARG A 333 2.37 -14.51 -2.27
C ARG A 333 1.33 -15.36 -2.97
N ASN A 334 1.77 -16.50 -3.46
CA ASN A 334 0.88 -17.57 -3.91
C ASN A 334 1.52 -18.92 -3.55
N SER A 335 0.91 -20.02 -3.99
CA SER A 335 1.42 -21.36 -3.68
C SER A 335 2.71 -21.74 -4.42
N ILE A 336 3.12 -21.00 -5.46
CA ILE A 336 4.32 -21.33 -6.27
C ILE A 336 5.53 -20.44 -5.95
N PHE A 337 5.31 -19.19 -5.55
CA PHE A 337 6.38 -18.28 -5.14
C PHE A 337 5.92 -17.24 -4.13
N GLN A 338 6.93 -16.66 -3.47
CA GLN A 338 6.81 -15.49 -2.63
C GLN A 338 7.88 -14.50 -3.10
N VAL A 339 7.47 -13.27 -3.42
CA VAL A 339 8.36 -12.17 -3.82
C VAL A 339 7.96 -10.93 -3.05
N ALA A 340 8.93 -10.30 -2.41
CA ALA A 340 8.74 -8.98 -1.86
C ALA A 340 9.94 -8.13 -2.19
N SER A 341 9.73 -6.84 -2.46
CA SER A 341 10.79 -5.90 -2.80
C SER A 341 10.49 -4.50 -2.28
N ILE A 342 11.57 -3.82 -1.92
CA ILE A 342 11.59 -2.38 -1.69
C ILE A 342 12.38 -1.77 -2.83
N GLY A 343 11.74 -0.96 -3.67
CA GLY A 343 12.37 -0.40 -4.87
C GLY A 343 12.47 1.13 -4.84
N PHE A 344 13.54 1.68 -5.41
CA PHE A 344 13.69 3.11 -5.64
C PHE A 344 14.18 3.37 -7.07
N GLY A 345 13.48 4.22 -7.82
CA GLY A 345 13.97 4.59 -9.14
C GLY A 345 13.06 5.49 -9.95
N GLY A 346 13.40 5.64 -11.23
CA GLY A 346 12.74 6.54 -12.15
C GLY A 346 11.46 5.95 -12.74
N GLY A 347 10.49 6.81 -13.02
CA GLY A 347 9.30 6.42 -13.75
C GLY A 347 8.71 7.55 -14.58
N LEU A 348 7.95 7.17 -15.60
CA LEU A 348 7.18 8.03 -16.47
C LEU A 348 5.72 7.60 -16.41
N ILE A 349 4.82 8.56 -16.20
CA ILE A 349 3.37 8.38 -16.25
C ILE A 349 2.85 9.35 -17.31
N SER A 350 2.07 8.86 -18.26
CA SER A 350 1.54 9.67 -19.35
C SER A 350 0.08 9.34 -19.65
N ARG A 351 -0.64 10.33 -20.18
CA ARG A 351 -1.98 10.15 -20.74
C ARG A 351 -2.02 10.76 -22.12
N MET A 352 -2.32 9.92 -23.11
CA MET A 352 -2.40 10.31 -24.51
C MET A 352 -3.86 10.18 -24.99
N PRO A 353 -4.51 11.28 -25.42
CA PRO A 353 -5.80 11.17 -26.10
C PRO A 353 -5.59 10.49 -27.45
N VAL A 354 -6.33 9.41 -27.71
CA VAL A 354 -6.28 8.66 -28.98
C VAL A 354 -7.49 9.01 -29.85
N ALA A 355 -8.66 9.17 -29.23
CA ALA A 355 -9.87 9.65 -29.88
C ALA A 355 -10.68 10.50 -28.89
N ARG A 356 -11.79 11.12 -29.36
CA ARG A 356 -12.62 12.04 -28.55
C ARG A 356 -13.06 11.47 -27.19
N HIS A 357 -13.24 10.16 -27.09
CA HIS A 357 -13.62 9.45 -25.87
C HIS A 357 -12.67 8.30 -25.51
N SER A 358 -11.47 8.25 -26.12
CA SER A 358 -10.52 7.16 -25.90
C SER A 358 -9.16 7.74 -25.53
N ASN A 359 -8.53 7.17 -24.51
CA ASN A 359 -7.21 7.58 -24.06
C ASN A 359 -6.36 6.36 -23.72
N LEU A 360 -5.06 6.51 -23.89
CA LEU A 360 -4.06 5.56 -23.45
C LEU A 360 -3.34 6.16 -22.24
N TYR A 361 -3.45 5.48 -21.11
CA TYR A 361 -2.64 5.72 -19.93
C TYR A 361 -1.46 4.76 -19.93
N SER A 362 -0.24 5.30 -19.79
CA SER A 362 1.00 4.52 -19.81
C SER A 362 1.86 4.89 -18.61
N GLY A 363 2.30 3.89 -17.86
CA GLY A 363 3.21 4.01 -16.73
C GLY A 363 4.39 3.08 -16.90
N ILE A 364 5.61 3.59 -16.91
CA ILE A 364 6.84 2.78 -17.02
C ILE A 364 7.78 3.18 -15.89
N HIS A 365 8.28 2.19 -15.13
CA HIS A 365 9.16 2.40 -13.99
C HIS A 365 10.34 1.44 -14.04
N LEU A 366 11.50 1.93 -13.63
CA LEU A 366 12.73 1.16 -13.41
C LEU A 366 13.31 1.54 -12.05
N ALA A 367 13.58 0.53 -11.21
CA ALA A 367 14.04 0.76 -9.84
C ALA A 367 15.13 -0.21 -9.41
N ILE A 368 16.00 0.29 -8.54
CA ILE A 368 16.98 -0.50 -7.80
C ILE A 368 16.30 -1.05 -6.55
N VAL A 369 16.56 -2.31 -6.24
CA VAL A 369 15.97 -3.05 -5.14
C VAL A 369 17.07 -3.38 -4.12
N PRO A 370 17.29 -2.54 -3.09
CA PRO A 370 18.29 -2.83 -2.05
C PRO A 370 17.95 -4.07 -1.20
N LEU A 371 16.65 -4.36 -1.02
CA LEU A 371 16.18 -5.48 -0.21
C LEU A 371 14.97 -6.13 -0.87
N ALA A 372 15.06 -7.44 -1.04
CA ALA A 372 14.01 -8.31 -1.52
C ALA A 372 14.04 -9.66 -0.79
N GLY A 373 12.89 -10.33 -0.77
CA GLY A 373 12.76 -11.71 -0.37
C GLY A 373 12.24 -12.55 -1.54
N ASN A 374 12.86 -13.70 -1.80
CA ASN A 374 12.34 -14.69 -2.76
C ASN A 374 12.42 -16.10 -2.17
N ASN A 375 11.30 -16.84 -2.15
CA ASN A 375 11.27 -18.19 -1.57
C ASN A 375 12.16 -19.18 -2.33
N THR A 376 12.66 -20.20 -1.64
CA THR A 376 13.54 -21.23 -2.24
C THR A 376 12.78 -22.46 -2.74
N GLN A 377 11.44 -22.51 -2.60
CA GLN A 377 10.54 -23.65 -2.84
C GLN A 377 10.70 -24.86 -1.90
N PHE A 378 11.82 -24.99 -1.19
CA PHE A 378 12.05 -26.09 -0.25
C PHE A 378 11.38 -25.84 1.11
N GLY A 379 10.04 -25.92 1.15
CA GLY A 379 9.30 -25.96 2.40
C GLY A 379 7.81 -25.61 2.30
N PRO A 380 7.01 -25.92 3.33
CA PRO A 380 5.59 -25.60 3.36
C PRO A 380 5.34 -24.09 3.29
N VAL A 381 4.44 -23.67 2.39
CA VAL A 381 4.05 -22.27 2.09
C VAL A 381 3.67 -21.45 3.35
N ASN A 382 3.32 -22.11 4.45
CA ASN A 382 2.88 -21.53 5.73
C ASN A 382 3.84 -21.78 6.92
N SER A 383 5.14 -21.90 6.66
CA SER A 383 6.14 -21.99 7.72
C SER A 383 6.22 -20.70 8.55
N GLU A 384 6.34 -20.86 9.87
CA GLU A 384 6.66 -19.78 10.81
C GLU A 384 8.13 -19.36 10.70
N PHE A 385 8.98 -20.23 10.16
CA PHE A 385 10.40 -19.98 9.91
C PHE A 385 10.68 -19.62 8.45
N ARG A 386 11.77 -18.89 8.23
CA ARG A 386 12.26 -18.40 6.93
C ARG A 386 12.53 -19.55 5.96
N GLN A 387 11.85 -19.49 4.81
CA GLN A 387 12.03 -20.40 3.66
C GLN A 387 12.35 -19.62 2.37
N TYR A 388 12.97 -18.47 2.53
CA TYR A 388 13.28 -17.58 1.44
C TYR A 388 14.67 -16.97 1.64
N ASN A 389 15.23 -16.55 0.53
CA ASN A 389 16.51 -15.87 0.48
C ASN A 389 16.29 -14.36 0.57
N PHE A 390 17.19 -13.67 1.25
CA PHE A 390 17.30 -12.23 1.13
C PHE A 390 18.26 -11.87 -0.01
N GLY A 391 17.87 -10.85 -0.76
CA GLY A 391 18.62 -10.40 -1.91
C GLY A 391 18.36 -8.95 -2.26
N GLY A 392 18.96 -8.52 -3.35
CA GLY A 392 18.75 -7.20 -3.95
C GLY A 392 18.99 -7.27 -5.45
N GLY A 393 18.65 -6.21 -6.17
CA GLY A 393 18.85 -6.16 -7.62
C GLY A 393 18.03 -5.06 -8.28
N LEU A 394 17.23 -5.43 -9.29
CA LEU A 394 16.50 -4.50 -10.13
C LEU A 394 15.04 -4.92 -10.26
N GLN A 395 14.17 -3.94 -10.44
CA GLN A 395 12.78 -4.17 -10.81
C GLN A 395 12.33 -3.24 -11.94
N ALA A 396 11.46 -3.75 -12.80
CA ALA A 396 10.77 -2.99 -13.83
C ALA A 396 9.26 -3.17 -13.67
N LYS A 397 8.51 -2.10 -13.93
CA LYS A 397 7.05 -2.13 -13.93
C LYS A 397 6.52 -1.38 -15.15
N ILE A 398 5.55 -1.97 -15.83
CA ILE A 398 4.79 -1.34 -16.91
C ILE A 398 3.30 -1.43 -16.62
N GLU A 399 2.57 -0.35 -16.87
CA GLU A 399 1.12 -0.24 -16.71
C GLU A 399 0.54 0.48 -17.92
N GLU A 400 -0.14 -0.26 -18.78
CA GLU A 400 -0.86 0.27 -19.92
C GLU A 400 -2.36 0.13 -19.68
N THR A 401 -3.12 1.16 -19.97
CA THR A 401 -4.58 1.12 -19.89
C THR A 401 -5.17 1.93 -21.03
N PHE A 402 -5.81 1.23 -21.95
CA PHE A 402 -6.47 1.79 -23.11
C PHE A 402 -7.97 1.80 -22.90
N ASN A 403 -8.53 3.00 -22.92
CA ASN A 403 -9.95 3.23 -22.78
C ASN A 403 -10.60 3.36 -24.13
N ILE A 404 -11.61 2.53 -24.35
CA ILE A 404 -12.33 2.51 -25.60
C ILE A 404 -13.70 3.12 -25.36
N GLY A 405 -13.80 4.40 -25.72
CA GLY A 405 -14.98 5.20 -25.44
C GLY A 405 -15.36 5.16 -23.97
N ASN A 406 -16.64 4.86 -23.76
CA ASN A 406 -17.28 4.88 -22.45
C ASN A 406 -17.70 3.47 -22.00
N TRP A 407 -17.25 2.44 -22.71
CA TRP A 407 -17.87 1.11 -22.69
C TRP A 407 -16.90 -0.01 -22.34
N ALA A 408 -15.61 0.08 -22.69
CA ALA A 408 -14.63 -0.92 -22.27
C ALA A 408 -13.26 -0.32 -22.01
N THR A 409 -12.44 -1.10 -21.31
CA THR A 409 -11.04 -0.81 -21.03
C THR A 409 -10.24 -2.09 -21.25
N ILE A 410 -9.12 -1.97 -21.95
CA ILE A 410 -8.10 -3.03 -22.08
C ILE A 410 -6.88 -2.55 -21.32
N GLY A 411 -6.35 -3.36 -20.42
CA GLY A 411 -5.15 -3.02 -19.66
C GLY A 411 -4.11 -4.12 -19.72
N PHE A 412 -2.86 -3.73 -19.48
CA PHE A 412 -1.75 -4.64 -19.31
C PHE A 412 -0.86 -4.12 -18.19
N THR A 413 -0.67 -4.93 -17.15
CA THR A 413 0.33 -4.63 -16.12
C THR A 413 1.42 -5.70 -16.15
N GLY A 414 2.68 -5.29 -16.20
CA GLY A 414 3.84 -6.16 -16.15
C GLY A 414 4.75 -5.80 -14.99
N PHE A 415 5.24 -6.80 -14.27
CA PHE A 415 6.30 -6.67 -13.27
C PHE A 415 7.44 -7.61 -13.64
N TYR A 416 8.67 -7.15 -13.44
CA TYR A 416 9.86 -7.95 -13.62
C TYR A 416 10.84 -7.68 -12.47
N TYR A 417 11.37 -8.73 -11.88
CA TYR A 417 12.31 -8.68 -10.77
C TYR A 417 13.55 -9.49 -11.13
N TRP A 418 14.73 -8.89 -11.03
CA TRP A 418 16.00 -9.59 -10.99
C TRP A 418 16.57 -9.45 -9.59
N ILE A 419 16.72 -10.56 -8.88
CA ILE A 419 17.13 -10.61 -7.48
C ILE A 419 18.38 -11.48 -7.37
N HIS A 420 19.47 -10.87 -6.93
CA HIS A 420 20.69 -11.54 -6.54
C HIS A 420 20.65 -11.86 -5.04
N THR A 421 20.84 -13.13 -4.68
CA THR A 421 20.85 -13.57 -3.27
C THR A 421 22.18 -13.24 -2.61
N TYR A 422 22.15 -12.47 -1.52
CA TYR A 422 23.32 -12.27 -0.64
C TYR A 422 23.19 -13.00 0.70
N ASN A 423 22.00 -13.44 1.12
CA ASN A 423 21.81 -14.29 2.29
C ASN A 423 20.81 -15.42 2.01
N GLY A 424 21.27 -16.66 2.18
CA GLY A 424 20.53 -17.87 1.81
C GLY A 424 21.27 -18.65 0.72
N LEU A 425 20.54 -19.41 -0.10
CA LEU A 425 21.13 -20.19 -1.19
C LEU A 425 21.69 -19.26 -2.28
N PRO A 426 23.01 -19.26 -2.55
CA PRO A 426 23.61 -18.35 -3.53
C PRO A 426 22.99 -18.53 -4.91
N GLY A 427 22.68 -17.44 -5.60
CA GLY A 427 22.10 -17.51 -6.94
C GLY A 427 21.29 -16.28 -7.33
N ASN A 428 20.72 -16.35 -8.53
CA ASN A 428 19.88 -15.31 -9.09
C ASN A 428 18.45 -15.83 -9.30
N SER A 429 17.47 -14.98 -9.04
CA SER A 429 16.06 -15.24 -9.33
C SER A 429 15.52 -14.19 -10.28
N LEU A 430 14.82 -14.64 -11.31
CA LEU A 430 14.12 -13.82 -12.29
C LEU A 430 12.63 -14.10 -12.18
N VAL A 431 11.86 -13.10 -11.76
CA VAL A 431 10.41 -13.24 -11.62
C VAL A 431 9.70 -12.27 -12.55
N GLY A 432 8.86 -12.79 -13.44
CA GLY A 432 7.97 -12.04 -14.31
C GLY A 432 6.51 -12.25 -13.92
N ILE A 433 5.74 -11.17 -13.88
CA ILE A 433 4.29 -11.21 -13.63
C ILE A 433 3.61 -10.38 -14.71
N LEU A 434 2.82 -11.01 -15.57
CA LEU A 434 2.05 -10.33 -16.62
C LEU A 434 0.56 -10.42 -16.32
N LYS A 435 -0.14 -9.30 -16.50
CA LYS A 435 -1.55 -9.14 -16.15
C LYS A 435 -2.32 -8.40 -17.26
N PRO A 436 -2.60 -9.04 -18.39
CA PRO A 436 -3.63 -8.56 -19.30
C PRO A 436 -5.01 -8.55 -18.61
N THR A 437 -5.74 -7.45 -18.82
CA THR A 437 -7.05 -7.18 -18.24
C THR A 437 -7.99 -6.64 -19.31
N ALA A 438 -9.27 -7.00 -19.20
CA ALA A 438 -10.33 -6.43 -20.01
C ALA A 438 -11.54 -6.16 -19.11
N THR A 439 -12.11 -4.97 -19.19
CA THR A 439 -13.33 -4.64 -18.46
C THR A 439 -14.38 -4.05 -19.40
N VAL A 440 -15.63 -4.40 -19.18
CA VAL A 440 -16.79 -3.89 -19.92
C VAL A 440 -17.76 -3.25 -18.94
N LYS A 441 -18.27 -2.08 -19.30
CA LYS A 441 -19.24 -1.33 -18.50
C LYS A 441 -20.59 -2.03 -18.48
N LEU A 442 -21.11 -2.27 -17.28
CA LEU A 442 -22.47 -2.77 -17.06
C LEU A 442 -23.41 -1.61 -16.68
N LEU A 443 -23.01 -0.83 -15.66
CA LEU A 443 -23.73 0.36 -15.19
C LEU A 443 -22.75 1.53 -15.10
N LYS A 444 -23.22 2.70 -14.67
CA LYS A 444 -22.40 3.92 -14.61
C LYS A 444 -21.02 3.68 -13.97
N ASP A 445 -21.03 3.07 -12.78
CA ASP A 445 -19.86 2.87 -11.92
C ASP A 445 -19.50 1.37 -11.76
N LEU A 446 -20.24 0.47 -12.42
CA LEU A 446 -20.08 -0.98 -12.32
C LEU A 446 -19.60 -1.58 -13.64
N ARG A 447 -18.56 -2.41 -13.57
CA ARG A 447 -17.96 -3.10 -14.72
C ARG A 447 -17.83 -4.59 -14.46
N LEU A 448 -17.92 -5.39 -15.51
CA LEU A 448 -17.50 -6.80 -15.51
C LEU A 448 -16.06 -6.85 -16.02
N GLY A 449 -15.18 -7.49 -15.27
CA GLY A 449 -13.75 -7.58 -15.57
C GLY A 449 -13.27 -9.02 -15.68
N PHE A 450 -12.36 -9.24 -16.62
CA PHE A 450 -11.57 -10.44 -16.75
C PHE A 450 -10.08 -10.07 -16.66
N GLU A 451 -9.31 -10.82 -15.88
CA GLU A 451 -7.86 -10.66 -15.73
C GLU A 451 -7.20 -12.03 -15.87
N HIS A 452 -6.13 -12.11 -16.66
CA HIS A 452 -5.32 -13.31 -16.79
C HIS A 452 -3.93 -13.04 -16.22
N HIS A 453 -3.55 -13.77 -15.19
CA HIS A 453 -2.21 -13.68 -14.61
C HIS A 453 -1.31 -14.72 -15.26
N ILE A 454 -0.11 -14.30 -15.64
CA ILE A 454 0.96 -15.18 -16.10
C ILE A 454 2.17 -14.92 -15.22
N TYR A 455 2.53 -15.94 -14.46
CA TYR A 455 3.67 -15.93 -13.57
C TYR A 455 4.80 -16.73 -14.20
N HIS A 456 5.98 -16.12 -14.22
CA HIS A 456 7.22 -16.72 -14.67
C HIS A 456 8.24 -16.60 -13.54
N ASN A 457 8.90 -17.70 -13.20
CA ASN A 457 9.89 -17.73 -12.12
C ASN A 457 11.04 -18.64 -12.54
N ASP A 458 12.16 -18.02 -12.92
CA ASP A 458 13.41 -18.71 -13.19
C ASP A 458 14.37 -18.54 -12.02
N ARG A 459 14.95 -19.64 -11.57
CA ARG A 459 15.96 -19.62 -10.50
C ARG A 459 17.21 -20.35 -10.92
N PHE A 460 18.32 -19.66 -10.72
CA PHE A 460 19.67 -20.13 -10.97
C PHE A 460 20.40 -20.18 -9.62
N LEU A 461 20.11 -21.22 -8.83
CA LEU A 461 20.69 -21.43 -7.50
C LEU A 461 21.92 -22.33 -7.60
N SER A 462 23.02 -21.92 -6.98
CA SER A 462 24.29 -22.67 -6.98
C SER A 462 24.10 -24.04 -6.33
N GLY A 463 24.58 -25.09 -6.99
CA GLY A 463 24.51 -26.47 -6.51
C GLY A 463 23.15 -27.15 -6.64
N ASN A 464 22.15 -26.50 -7.27
CA ASN A 464 20.85 -27.07 -7.57
C ASN A 464 20.55 -27.01 -9.08
N ASN A 465 19.59 -27.81 -9.53
CA ASN A 465 19.08 -27.70 -10.89
C ASN A 465 18.37 -26.36 -11.09
N ASN A 466 18.57 -25.75 -12.26
CA ASN A 466 17.82 -24.55 -12.65
C ASN A 466 16.33 -24.88 -12.64
N LEU A 467 15.56 -23.99 -12.02
CA LEU A 467 14.13 -24.14 -11.88
C LEU A 467 13.45 -23.12 -12.79
N HIS A 468 12.56 -23.61 -13.64
CA HIS A 468 11.75 -22.80 -14.54
C HIS A 468 10.29 -23.13 -14.31
N ILE A 469 9.55 -22.23 -13.64
CA ILE A 469 8.14 -22.41 -13.33
C ILE A 469 7.31 -21.35 -14.03
N THR A 470 6.33 -21.80 -14.79
CA THR A 470 5.26 -20.95 -15.30
C THR A 470 3.93 -21.41 -14.71
N ARG A 471 3.11 -20.46 -14.24
CA ARG A 471 1.73 -20.74 -13.84
C ARG A 471 0.84 -19.62 -14.33
N THR A 472 -0.39 -19.96 -14.66
CA THR A 472 -1.39 -18.95 -15.01
C THR A 472 -2.61 -19.06 -14.12
N GLU A 473 -3.23 -17.92 -13.88
CA GLU A 473 -4.43 -17.79 -13.07
C GLU A 473 -5.44 -16.92 -13.84
N GLN A 474 -6.73 -17.13 -13.61
CA GLN A 474 -7.80 -16.42 -14.32
C GLN A 474 -8.76 -15.84 -13.30
N LYS A 475 -9.17 -14.60 -13.51
CA LYS A 475 -10.08 -13.90 -12.61
C LYS A 475 -11.25 -13.34 -13.39
N LEU A 476 -12.44 -13.55 -12.86
CA LEU A 476 -13.67 -12.94 -13.32
C LEU A 476 -14.28 -12.19 -12.15
N PHE A 477 -14.48 -10.88 -12.30
CA PHE A 477 -14.89 -10.03 -11.18
C PHE A 477 -15.86 -8.93 -11.61
N LEU A 478 -16.66 -8.48 -10.66
CA LEU A 478 -17.37 -7.21 -10.74
C LEU A 478 -16.48 -6.14 -10.11
N GLN A 479 -16.35 -5.00 -10.80
CA GLN A 479 -15.55 -3.87 -10.38
C GLN A 479 -16.45 -2.65 -10.19
N LEU A 480 -16.44 -2.10 -8.97
CA LEU A 480 -17.06 -0.83 -8.62
C LEU A 480 -15.98 0.27 -8.62
N PHE A 481 -16.16 1.28 -9.47
CA PHE A 481 -15.26 2.42 -9.58
C PHE A 481 -15.90 3.66 -8.95
N LEU A 482 -15.29 4.16 -7.88
CA LEU A 482 -15.71 5.38 -7.20
C LEU A 482 -14.72 6.50 -7.58
N GLU A 483 -15.09 7.27 -8.60
CA GLU A 483 -14.35 8.44 -9.06
C GLU A 483 -14.49 9.58 -8.05
N ASP A 484 -13.39 10.28 -7.77
CA ASP A 484 -13.46 11.51 -7.00
C ASP A 484 -14.26 12.56 -7.77
N LYS A 485 -15.28 13.15 -7.13
CA LYS A 485 -16.12 14.20 -7.73
C LYS A 485 -15.32 15.43 -8.16
N GLN A 486 -14.17 15.68 -7.52
CA GLN A 486 -13.27 16.77 -7.90
C GLN A 486 -12.58 16.53 -9.24
N ARG A 487 -12.50 15.28 -9.74
CA ARG A 487 -11.95 14.93 -11.05
C ARG A 487 -13.06 14.63 -12.07
N PRO A 488 -13.67 15.64 -12.72
CA PRO A 488 -14.58 15.38 -13.83
C PRO A 488 -13.77 14.94 -15.06
N GLY A 489 -13.63 13.64 -15.26
CA GLY A 489 -12.98 13.11 -16.45
C GLY A 489 -12.55 11.67 -16.27
N ARG A 490 -13.34 10.75 -16.85
CA ARG A 490 -13.21 9.30 -16.73
C ARG A 490 -11.75 8.86 -16.85
N TYR A 491 -11.12 8.69 -15.70
CA TYR A 491 -9.83 8.07 -15.58
C TYR A 491 -10.11 6.58 -15.50
N HIS A 492 -9.90 5.89 -16.61
CA HIS A 492 -9.85 4.45 -16.61
C HIS A 492 -8.41 4.02 -16.86
#